data_AF-A0A2W0BU39-F1
#
_entry.id   AF-A0A2W0BU39-F1
#
_cell.length_a   1.000
_cell.length_b   1.000
_cell.length_c   1.000
_cell.angle_alpha   90.00
_cell.angle_beta   90.00
_cell.angle_gamma   90.00
#
_symmetry.space_group_name_H-M   'P 1'
#
loop_
_entity.id
_entity.type
_entity.pdbx_description
1 polymer ?
#
loop_
_entity_poly.entity_id
_entity_poly.type
_entity_poly.pdbx_seq_one_letter_code
_entity_poly.pdbx_strand_id
1 'polypeptide(L)' 'MKGLQQANAFVIQFRDTGASDAGRHCGRIEHVASGCTARFQSLEELPELLLQMLKRAASDEEHGRG' A
#
# COMPACT_ATOMS: atom_id res chain seq x y z
N MET A 1 -26.39 -5.96 -6.21
CA MET A 1 -25.12 -6.27 -5.50
C MET A 1 -24.33 -4.98 -5.43
N LYS A 2 -24.21 -4.33 -4.27
CA LYS A 2 -23.38 -3.12 -4.14
C LYS A 2 -21.93 -3.58 -4.35
N GLY A 3 -21.37 -3.27 -5.52
CA GLY A 3 -20.01 -3.65 -5.89
C GLY A 3 -19.05 -3.22 -4.78
N LEU A 4 -18.17 -4.12 -4.37
CA LEU A 4 -17.11 -3.86 -3.42
C LEU A 4 -16.38 -2.59 -3.90
N GLN A 5 -16.63 -1.47 -3.23
CA GLN A 5 -15.91 -0.24 -3.47
C GLN A 5 -14.47 -0.54 -3.05
N GLN A 6 -13.57 -0.72 -4.01
CA GLN A 6 -12.16 -1.05 -3.78
C GLN A 6 -11.37 0.13 -3.18
N ALA A 7 -12.08 1.09 -2.58
CA ALA A 7 -11.58 2.32 -1.98
C ALA A 7 -10.58 2.11 -0.85
N ASN A 8 -10.51 0.90 -0.29
CA ASN A 8 -9.55 0.53 0.76
C ASN A 8 -8.69 -0.69 0.38
N ALA A 9 -8.59 -1.02 -0.90
CA ALA A 9 -7.82 -2.17 -1.37
C ALA A 9 -6.36 -1.80 -1.65
N PHE A 10 -5.44 -2.65 -1.22
CA PHE A 10 -4.00 -2.50 -1.46
C PHE A 10 -3.43 -3.77 -2.08
N VAL A 11 -2.49 -3.59 -3.02
CA VAL A 11 -1.67 -4.65 -3.57
C VAL A 11 -0.26 -4.52 -3.01
N ILE A 12 0.28 -5.59 -2.46
CA ILE A 12 1.64 -5.64 -1.91
C ILE A 12 2.43 -6.65 -2.73
N GLN A 13 3.48 -6.16 -3.39
CA GLN A 13 4.37 -6.96 -4.22
C GLN A 13 5.72 -7.08 -3.54
N PHE A 14 6.11 -8.30 -3.20
CA PHE A 14 7.44 -8.60 -2.69
C PHE A 14 8.39 -8.78 -3.88
N ARG A 15 9.59 -8.21 -3.78
CA ARG A 15 10.66 -8.49 -4.73
C ARG A 15 11.40 -9.73 -4.27
N ASP A 16 11.68 -10.61 -5.21
CA ASP A 16 12.65 -11.67 -4.99
C ASP A 16 14.05 -11.05 -4.94
N THR A 17 14.67 -11.07 -3.77
CA THR A 17 16.03 -10.57 -3.55
C THR A 17 17.09 -11.67 -3.71
N GLY A 18 16.70 -12.89 -4.10
CA GLY A 18 17.59 -14.04 -4.18
C GLY A 18 17.97 -14.57 -2.80
N ALA A 19 18.36 -15.85 -2.74
CA ALA A 19 18.57 -16.61 -1.51
C ALA A 19 19.67 -16.08 -0.56
N SER A 20 20.37 -15.01 -0.92
CA SER A 20 21.54 -14.51 -0.19
C SER A 20 21.22 -13.43 0.85
N ASP A 21 20.02 -12.88 0.87
CA ASP A 21 19.65 -11.79 1.81
C ASP A 21 18.47 -12.25 2.70
N ALA A 22 18.76 -13.20 3.59
CA ALA A 22 17.80 -13.95 4.42
C ALA A 22 16.98 -13.11 5.43
N GLY A 23 16.94 -11.79 5.28
CA GLY A 23 16.08 -10.89 6.07
C GLY A 23 15.60 -9.64 5.31
N ARG A 24 15.98 -9.45 4.03
CA ARG A 24 15.62 -8.24 3.29
C ARG A 24 14.42 -8.48 2.39
N HIS A 25 13.25 -8.37 2.99
CA HIS A 25 11.98 -8.36 2.28
C HIS A 25 11.67 -6.93 1.82
N CYS A 26 12.05 -6.60 0.60
CA CYS A 26 11.72 -5.34 -0.03
C CYS A 26 10.61 -5.50 -1.06
N GLY A 27 9.92 -4.40 -1.38
CA GLY A 27 8.77 -4.48 -2.27
C GLY A 27 8.13 -3.15 -2.57
N ARG A 28 6.88 -3.24 -3.05
CA ARG A 28 6.03 -2.09 -3.35
C ARG A 28 4.62 -2.33 -2.87
N ILE A 29 3.98 -1.27 -2.38
CA ILE A 29 2.57 -1.19 -2.03
C ILE A 29 1.89 -0.29 -3.05
N GLU A 30 0.69 -0.64 -3.47
CA GLU A 30 -0.14 0.14 -4.38
C GLU A 30 -1.56 0.22 -3.82
N HIS A 31 -2.11 1.42 -3.71
CA HIS A 31 -3.51 1.64 -3.39
C HIS A 31 -4.34 1.55 -4.67
N VAL A 32 -5.28 0.60 -4.71
CA VAL A 32 -5.99 0.25 -5.95
C VAL A 32 -6.86 1.40 -6.45
N ALA A 33 -7.52 2.13 -5.56
CA ALA A 33 -8.45 3.19 -5.96
C ALA A 33 -7.74 4.47 -6.43
N SER A 34 -6.62 4.85 -5.80
CA SER A 34 -5.90 6.10 -6.15
C SER A 34 -4.68 5.89 -7.04
N GLY A 35 -4.25 4.65 -7.26
CA GLY A 35 -2.99 4.32 -7.95
C GLY A 35 -1.74 4.79 -7.20
N CYS A 36 -1.86 5.29 -5.97
CA CYS A 36 -0.72 5.74 -5.19
C CYS A 36 0.18 4.56 -4.83
N THR A 37 1.48 4.70 -5.06
CA THR A 37 2.46 3.65 -4.78
C THR A 37 3.51 4.08 -3.76
N ALA A 38 3.93 3.15 -2.90
CA ALA A 38 5.07 3.32 -1.99
C ALA A 38 6.00 2.10 -2.05
N ARG A 39 7.28 2.26 -1.74
CA ARG A 39 8.26 1.16 -1.69
C ARG A 39 8.70 0.95 -0.25
N PHE A 40 8.94 -0.30 0.12
CA PHE A 40 9.47 -0.69 1.43
C PHE A 40 10.75 -1.50 1.24
N GLN A 41 11.65 -1.41 2.21
CA GLN A 41 12.91 -2.15 2.22
C GLN A 41 12.90 -3.31 3.21
N SER A 42 11.97 -3.30 4.17
CA SER A 42 11.80 -4.36 5.17
C SER A 42 10.32 -4.54 5.55
N LEU A 43 9.99 -5.66 6.22
CA LEU A 43 8.61 -5.93 6.67
C LEU A 43 8.17 -5.02 7.80
N GLU A 44 9.11 -4.53 8.61
CA GLU A 44 8.84 -3.67 9.76
C GLU A 44 8.33 -2.29 9.33
N GLU A 45 8.72 -1.82 8.13
CA GLU A 45 8.25 -0.56 7.54
C GLU A 45 6.79 -0.67 7.02
N LEU A 46 6.31 -1.89 6.75
CA LEU A 46 5.05 -2.13 6.05
C LEU A 46 3.82 -1.56 6.77
N PRO A 47 3.64 -1.75 8.09
CA PRO A 47 2.48 -1.23 8.80
C PRO A 47 2.43 0.29 8.83
N GLU A 48 3.59 0.94 8.99
CA GLU A 48 3.68 2.40 9.00
C GLU A 48 3.34 2.97 7.63
N LEU A 49 3.87 2.38 6.56
CA LEU A 49 3.55 2.79 5.19
C LEU A 49 2.07 2.61 4.84
N LEU A 50 1.47 1.47 5.21
CA LEU A 50 0.04 1.24 5.02
C LEU A 50 -0.81 2.28 5.77
N LEU A 51 -0.45 2.59 7.02
CA LEU A 51 -1.16 3.60 7.80
C LEU A 51 -1.06 4.99 7.16
N GLN A 52 0.13 5.37 6.66
CA GLN A 52 0.31 6.65 5.96
C GLN A 52 -0.54 6.71 4.68
N MET A 53 -0.58 5.63 3.90
CA MET A 53 -1.39 5.57 2.68
C MET A 53 -2.89 5.61 2.97
N LEU A 54 -3.35 4.90 4.01
CA LEU A 54 -4.74 4.94 4.48
C LEU A 54 -5.17 6.33 4.91
N LYS A 55 -4.35 7.02 5.72
CA LYS A 55 -4.62 8.40 6.15
C LYS A 55 -4.76 9.33 4.96
N ARG A 56 -3.86 9.19 3.97
CA ARG A 56 -3.91 10.00 2.75
C ARG A 56 -5.17 9.73 1.93
N ALA A 57 -5.57 8.46 1.77
CA ALA A 57 -6.79 8.10 1.06
C ALA A 57 -8.04 8.68 1.75
N ALA A 58 -8.12 8.60 3.08
CA ALA A 58 -9.23 9.17 3.84
C ALA A 58 -9.34 10.69 3.68
N SER A 59 -8.23 11.43 3.68
CA SER A 59 -8.23 12.88 3.47
C SER A 59 -8.64 13.29 2.05
N ASP A 60 -8.35 12.46 1.05
CA ASP A 60 -8.72 12.73 -0.35
C ASP A 60 -10.23 12.50 -0.58
N GLU A 61 -10.82 11.49 0.07
CA GLU A 61 -12.27 11.26 0.04
C GLU A 61 -13.08 12.40 0.66
N GLU A 62 -12.56 13.07 1.69
CA GLU A 62 -13.21 14.24 2.29
C GLU A 62 -13.22 15.46 1.35
N HIS A 63 -12.23 15.59 0.47
CA HIS A 63 -12.16 16.70 -0.51
C HIS A 63 -12.92 16.41 -1.81
N GLY A 64 -13.15 15.14 -2.16
CA GLY A 64 -13.90 14.73 -3.35
C GLY A 64 -15.43 14.69 -3.18
N ARG A 65 -15.95 15.02 -1.98
CA ARG A 65 -17.38 15.08 -1.67
C ARG A 65 -17.99 16.51 -1.66
N GLY A 66 -17.29 17.48 -2.24
CA GLY A 66 -17.79 18.84 -2.47
C GLY A 66 -18.62 18.97 -3.74
#